data_AF-A0A959KBT6-F1
#
_entry.id   AF-A0A959KBT6-F1
#
_cell.length_a   1.000
_cell.length_b   1.000
_cell.length_c   1.000
_cell.angle_alpha   90.00
_cell.angle_beta   90.00
_cell.angle_gamma   90.00
#
_symmetry.space_group_name_H-M   'P 1'
#
loop_
_entity.id
_entity.type
_entity.pdbx_description
1 polymer ?
#
loop_
_entity_poly.entity_id
_entity_poly.type
_entity_poly.pdbx_seq_one_letter_code
_entity_poly.pdbx_strand_id
1 'polypeptide(L)'
;MKPDLKPTEHLFLPIYSSLETFHYTLFAPSHLWDFLILLIGFSPVTWFLLSIALRAGESSPWSNDAKMIGVSFVLLLVLLFVIHPLLSMPRDWDLFCLPTPMLLFLGIATVVQIKQPNNLIGPALGLFILGFSIHLVNSNQHALGKRYETMGKYVFKTYWINALELIQAGIKIQSLRAEEQDLQWKGALAELKPYAIWGNDVEYAELLNETGFYSERTLKKFEEAKTYFTEALSYDSQSKRAYIGLTECCLQMDQRQEAYRYSKKLLEWNYPSTSKSLLINIQCALEAKEYTDALQLTQTYLKLNPQDKFIRTIENRLINQDGVDSLKHLFAQSPKD
;
A
#
# COMPACT_ATOMS: atom_id res chain seq x y z
N MET A 1 4.76 2.69 -13.81
CA MET A 1 3.63 2.09 -14.57
C MET A 1 3.19 0.85 -13.79
N LYS A 2 1.97 0.82 -13.20
CA LYS A 2 1.50 -0.45 -12.61
C LYS A 2 1.56 -1.49 -13.74
N PRO A 3 2.18 -2.67 -13.54
CA PRO A 3 2.05 -3.71 -14.55
C PRO A 3 0.56 -3.86 -14.83
N ASP A 4 0.20 -3.83 -16.10
CA ASP A 4 -1.17 -3.86 -16.60
C ASP A 4 -1.75 -5.27 -16.38
N LEU A 5 -1.70 -5.73 -15.13
CA LEU A 5 -2.28 -6.97 -14.67
C LEU A 5 -3.78 -6.75 -14.76
N LYS A 6 -4.39 -7.19 -15.85
CA LYS A 6 -5.84 -7.26 -15.89
C LYS A 6 -6.26 -8.14 -14.72
N PRO A 7 -7.04 -7.63 -13.75
CA PRO A 7 -7.39 -8.39 -12.55
C PRO A 7 -8.04 -9.74 -12.87
N THR A 8 -8.69 -9.83 -14.03
CA THR A 8 -9.35 -11.03 -14.54
C THR A 8 -8.40 -12.11 -15.07
N GLU A 9 -7.15 -11.76 -15.43
CA GLU A 9 -6.17 -12.71 -15.98
C GLU A 9 -5.44 -13.51 -14.88
N HIS A 10 -5.66 -13.15 -13.59
CA HIS A 10 -5.00 -13.78 -12.44
C HIS A 10 -5.98 -14.16 -11.33
N LEU A 11 -7.15 -14.73 -11.65
CA LEU A 11 -8.07 -15.22 -10.63
C LEU A 11 -7.47 -16.35 -9.77
N PHE A 12 -6.56 -17.14 -10.34
CA PHE A 12 -5.89 -18.25 -9.68
C PHE A 12 -4.41 -17.98 -9.50
N LEU A 13 -3.85 -18.50 -8.41
CA LEU A 13 -2.41 -18.46 -8.18
C LEU A 13 -1.68 -19.27 -9.24
N PRO A 14 -0.61 -18.72 -9.83
CA PRO A 14 0.21 -19.48 -10.75
C PRO A 14 0.98 -20.56 -9.97
N ILE A 15 1.17 -21.72 -10.61
CA ILE A 15 2.02 -22.78 -10.06
C ILE A 15 3.48 -22.31 -10.01
N TYR A 16 3.90 -21.54 -11.04
CA TYR A 16 5.24 -20.96 -11.17
C TYR A 16 5.11 -19.49 -11.54
N SER A 17 5.92 -18.63 -10.92
CA SER A 17 5.97 -17.21 -11.29
C SER A 17 7.01 -16.98 -12.37
N SER A 18 6.61 -16.29 -13.43
CA SER A 18 7.54 -15.75 -14.43
C SER A 18 7.96 -14.31 -14.12
N LEU A 19 7.34 -13.67 -13.11
CA LEU A 19 7.61 -12.28 -12.74
C LEU A 19 8.59 -12.24 -11.57
N GLU A 20 9.70 -11.52 -11.75
CA GLU A 20 10.74 -11.37 -10.73
C GLU A 20 10.20 -10.76 -9.44
N THR A 21 9.19 -9.88 -9.52
CA THR A 21 8.55 -9.21 -8.37
C THR A 21 7.51 -10.06 -7.66
N PHE A 22 7.09 -11.18 -8.25
CA PHE A 22 5.98 -11.97 -7.74
C PHE A 22 6.49 -13.28 -7.14
N HIS A 23 6.68 -13.29 -5.83
CA HIS A 23 7.18 -14.46 -5.09
C HIS A 23 6.05 -15.36 -4.55
N TYR A 24 4.79 -14.99 -4.79
CA TYR A 24 3.62 -15.65 -4.20
C TYR A 24 2.94 -16.63 -5.17
N THR A 25 3.48 -17.85 -5.27
CA THR A 25 2.91 -18.93 -6.11
C THR A 25 2.07 -19.91 -5.29
N LEU A 26 1.30 -20.77 -5.96
CA LEU A 26 0.44 -21.79 -5.32
C LEU A 26 1.19 -22.70 -4.34
N PHE A 27 2.48 -22.95 -4.56
CA PHE A 27 3.31 -23.77 -3.67
C PHE A 27 4.46 -22.99 -3.03
N ALA A 28 4.42 -21.65 -3.07
CA ALA A 28 5.38 -20.85 -2.36
C ALA A 28 5.26 -21.12 -0.84
N PRO A 29 6.38 -21.20 -0.10
CA PRO A 29 6.35 -21.40 1.33
C PRO A 29 5.50 -20.34 2.07
N SER A 30 5.54 -19.09 1.60
CA SER A 30 4.70 -18.00 2.11
C SER A 30 3.20 -18.27 1.92
N HIS A 31 2.80 -18.83 0.78
CA HIS A 31 1.41 -19.17 0.54
C HIS A 31 0.91 -20.30 1.42
N LEU A 32 1.69 -21.39 1.49
CA LEU A 32 1.37 -22.51 2.37
C LEU A 32 1.26 -22.07 3.83
N TRP A 33 2.16 -21.17 4.25
CA TRP A 33 2.17 -20.62 5.61
C TRP A 33 0.97 -19.72 5.88
N ASP A 34 0.66 -18.78 4.98
CA ASP A 34 -0.49 -17.90 5.12
C ASP A 34 -1.80 -18.71 5.18
N PHE A 35 -1.95 -19.68 4.28
CA PHE A 35 -3.13 -20.52 4.24
C PHE A 35 -3.25 -21.37 5.50
N LEU A 36 -2.14 -21.91 6.03
CA LEU A 36 -2.14 -22.64 7.29
C LEU A 36 -2.55 -21.74 8.47
N ILE A 37 -2.00 -20.52 8.56
CA ILE A 37 -2.37 -19.53 9.59
C ILE A 37 -3.86 -19.22 9.49
N LEU A 38 -4.37 -19.03 8.28
CA LEU A 38 -5.78 -18.78 8.01
C LEU A 38 -6.65 -19.94 8.52
N LEU A 39 -6.31 -21.19 8.16
CA LEU A 39 -7.04 -22.37 8.62
C LEU A 39 -7.08 -22.42 10.15
N ILE A 40 -5.94 -22.25 10.82
CA ILE A 40 -5.86 -22.20 12.28
C ILE A 40 -6.74 -21.06 12.83
N GLY A 41 -6.72 -19.90 12.16
CA GLY A 41 -7.48 -18.71 12.52
C GLY A 41 -9.00 -18.88 12.49
N PHE A 42 -9.55 -19.84 11.73
CA PHE A 42 -11.00 -20.08 11.70
C PHE A 42 -11.56 -20.50 13.06
N SER A 43 -10.90 -21.47 13.72
CA SER A 43 -11.23 -21.92 15.07
C SER A 43 -10.19 -22.94 15.56
N PRO A 44 -9.18 -22.52 16.35
CA PRO A 44 -8.20 -23.45 16.92
C PRO A 44 -8.84 -24.55 17.76
N VAL A 45 -9.92 -24.21 18.47
CA VAL A 45 -10.68 -25.15 19.31
C VAL A 45 -11.34 -26.23 18.47
N THR A 46 -11.97 -25.86 17.35
CA THR A 46 -12.65 -26.82 16.49
C THR A 46 -11.66 -27.79 15.85
N TRP A 47 -10.51 -27.29 15.38
CA TRP A 47 -9.45 -28.15 14.84
C TRP A 47 -8.92 -29.13 15.85
N PHE A 48 -8.72 -28.68 17.10
CA PHE A 48 -8.31 -29.56 18.19
C PHE A 48 -9.33 -30.68 18.45
N LEU A 49 -10.62 -30.34 18.54
CA LEU A 49 -11.69 -31.32 18.77
C LEU A 49 -11.81 -32.32 17.61
N LEU A 50 -11.74 -31.85 16.36
CA LEU A 50 -11.72 -32.71 15.18
C LEU A 50 -10.53 -33.67 15.20
N SER A 51 -9.33 -33.20 15.59
CA SER A 51 -8.14 -34.04 15.66
C SER A 51 -8.25 -35.17 16.70
N ILE A 52 -8.93 -34.91 17.82
CA ILE A 52 -9.20 -35.94 18.85
C ILE A 52 -10.18 -36.97 18.30
N ALA A 53 -11.27 -36.52 17.68
CA ALA A 53 -12.28 -37.41 17.14
C ALA A 53 -11.72 -38.31 16.02
N LEU A 54 -10.87 -37.77 15.14
CA LEU A 54 -10.18 -38.55 14.11
C LEU A 54 -9.26 -39.62 14.70
N ARG A 55 -8.59 -39.34 15.82
CA ARG A 55 -7.71 -40.31 16.51
C ARG A 55 -8.45 -41.36 17.31
N ALA A 56 -9.65 -41.05 17.80
CA ALA A 56 -10.46 -41.98 18.58
C ALA A 56 -10.89 -43.22 17.77
N GLY A 57 -10.75 -43.18 16.43
CA GLY A 57 -10.89 -44.36 15.57
C GLY A 57 -12.29 -44.96 15.54
N GLU A 58 -13.29 -44.29 16.10
CA GLU A 58 -14.69 -44.73 15.99
C GLU A 58 -15.09 -44.67 14.51
N SER A 59 -15.62 -45.76 13.98
CA SER A 59 -15.97 -45.91 12.56
C SER A 59 -17.00 -44.86 12.15
N SER A 60 -16.51 -43.74 11.61
CA SER A 60 -17.24 -42.59 11.08
C SER A 60 -18.56 -42.26 11.82
N PRO A 61 -18.48 -41.64 13.00
CA PRO A 61 -19.64 -41.31 13.81
C PRO A 61 -20.48 -40.16 13.23
N TRP A 62 -20.02 -39.51 12.16
CA TRP A 62 -20.73 -38.39 11.52
C TRP A 62 -21.97 -38.86 10.76
N SER A 63 -23.08 -38.13 10.94
CA SER A 63 -24.28 -38.28 10.13
C SER A 63 -23.99 -38.02 8.65
N ASN A 64 -24.87 -38.49 7.76
CA ASN A 64 -24.73 -38.21 6.32
C ASN A 64 -24.69 -36.70 6.04
N ASP A 65 -25.44 -35.91 6.79
CA ASP A 65 -25.43 -34.44 6.67
C ASP A 65 -24.08 -33.84 7.06
N ALA A 66 -23.49 -34.30 8.18
CA ALA A 66 -22.15 -33.86 8.60
C ALA A 66 -21.08 -34.27 7.59
N LYS A 67 -21.20 -35.45 6.96
CA LYS A 67 -20.30 -35.86 5.86
C LYS A 67 -20.43 -34.94 4.65
N MET A 68 -21.66 -34.61 4.24
CA MET A 68 -21.90 -33.68 3.13
C MET A 68 -21.35 -32.28 3.40
N ILE A 69 -21.51 -31.78 4.62
CA ILE A 69 -20.92 -30.50 5.05
C ILE A 69 -19.39 -30.60 5.06
N GLY A 70 -18.82 -31.71 5.52
CA GLY A 70 -17.38 -31.97 5.47
C GLY A 70 -16.81 -31.95 4.05
N VAL A 71 -17.49 -32.60 3.10
CA VAL A 71 -17.11 -32.57 1.68
C VAL A 71 -17.19 -31.15 1.12
N SER A 72 -18.28 -30.43 1.40
CA SER A 72 -18.47 -29.05 0.95
C SER A 72 -17.39 -28.11 1.50
N PHE A 73 -17.05 -28.28 2.78
CA PHE A 73 -15.97 -27.54 3.44
C PHE A 73 -14.62 -27.80 2.75
N VAL A 74 -14.27 -29.08 2.49
CA VAL A 74 -13.01 -29.42 1.81
C VAL A 74 -12.97 -28.85 0.38
N LEU A 75 -14.06 -28.95 -0.38
CA LEU A 75 -14.12 -28.37 -1.74
C LEU A 75 -13.93 -26.85 -1.72
N LEU A 76 -14.53 -26.17 -0.74
CA LEU A 76 -14.36 -24.73 -0.56
C LEU A 76 -12.92 -24.38 -0.16
N LEU A 77 -12.27 -25.16 0.70
CA LEU A 77 -10.87 -24.97 1.03
C LEU A 77 -9.95 -25.13 -0.18
N VAL A 78 -10.19 -26.15 -1.01
CA VAL A 78 -9.42 -26.35 -2.25
C VAL A 78 -9.60 -25.16 -3.19
N LEU A 79 -10.82 -24.65 -3.33
CA LEU A 79 -11.09 -23.46 -4.14
C LEU A 79 -10.34 -22.23 -3.60
N LEU A 80 -10.43 -21.96 -2.29
CA LEU A 80 -9.75 -20.82 -1.67
C LEU A 80 -8.22 -20.95 -1.69
N PHE A 81 -7.69 -22.17 -1.63
CA PHE A 81 -6.26 -22.44 -1.76
C PHE A 81 -5.73 -22.02 -3.14
N VAL A 82 -6.49 -22.26 -4.21
CA VAL A 82 -6.06 -21.91 -5.57
C VAL A 82 -6.37 -20.47 -5.98
N ILE A 83 -7.30 -19.80 -5.30
CA ILE A 83 -7.67 -18.42 -5.63
C ILE A 83 -6.53 -17.46 -5.29
N HIS A 84 -6.25 -16.56 -6.22
CA HIS A 84 -5.37 -15.43 -6.00
C HIS A 84 -6.10 -14.40 -5.13
N PRO A 85 -5.60 -14.08 -3.92
CA PRO A 85 -6.17 -12.97 -3.16
C PRO A 85 -5.85 -11.67 -3.90
N LEU A 86 -6.86 -10.99 -4.42
CA LEU A 86 -6.70 -9.78 -5.23
C LEU A 86 -5.95 -8.68 -4.49
N LEU A 87 -6.07 -8.65 -3.15
CA LEU A 87 -5.49 -7.60 -2.32
C LEU A 87 -4.59 -8.13 -1.19
N SER A 88 -4.14 -9.39 -1.29
CA SER A 88 -3.45 -10.22 -0.27
C SER A 88 -4.39 -10.90 0.74
N MET A 89 -3.99 -12.07 1.25
CA MET A 89 -4.78 -12.82 2.24
C MET A 89 -5.17 -12.00 3.48
N PRO A 90 -4.30 -11.15 4.06
CA PRO A 90 -4.70 -10.30 5.18
C PRO A 90 -5.84 -9.32 4.87
N ARG A 91 -6.03 -8.94 3.59
CA ARG A 91 -7.05 -7.97 3.19
C ARG A 91 -8.37 -8.64 2.80
N ASP A 92 -8.31 -9.75 2.07
CA ASP A 92 -9.49 -10.50 1.61
C ASP A 92 -10.04 -11.47 2.69
N TRP A 93 -9.83 -11.14 3.97
CA TRP A 93 -10.15 -12.03 5.09
C TRP A 93 -11.64 -12.40 5.15
N ASP A 94 -12.52 -11.53 4.67
CA ASP A 94 -13.96 -11.75 4.59
C ASP A 94 -14.32 -12.91 3.66
N LEU A 95 -13.72 -12.96 2.46
CA LEU A 95 -13.83 -14.08 1.52
C LEU A 95 -13.30 -15.37 2.14
N PHE A 96 -12.13 -15.29 2.78
CA PHE A 96 -11.49 -16.46 3.37
C PHE A 96 -12.17 -16.96 4.64
N CYS A 97 -13.03 -16.17 5.29
CA CYS A 97 -13.80 -16.60 6.46
C CYS A 97 -15.05 -17.42 6.11
N LEU A 98 -15.45 -17.53 4.83
CA LEU A 98 -16.63 -18.29 4.39
C LEU A 98 -16.68 -19.77 4.84
N PRO A 99 -15.56 -20.52 4.99
CA PRO A 99 -15.59 -21.89 5.51
C PRO A 99 -15.90 -21.99 7.01
N THR A 100 -15.77 -20.90 7.76
CA THR A 100 -15.85 -20.90 9.23
C THR A 100 -17.17 -21.46 9.78
N PRO A 101 -18.36 -21.08 9.27
CA PRO A 101 -19.63 -21.64 9.76
C PRO A 101 -19.73 -23.16 9.56
N MET A 102 -19.21 -23.68 8.44
CA MET A 102 -19.18 -25.13 8.17
C MET A 102 -18.25 -25.84 9.15
N LEU A 103 -17.07 -25.26 9.40
CA LEU A 103 -16.12 -25.77 10.40
C LEU A 103 -16.78 -25.83 11.79
N LEU A 104 -17.44 -24.75 12.22
CA LEU A 104 -18.13 -24.70 13.51
C LEU A 104 -19.21 -25.78 13.62
N PHE A 105 -20.02 -26.00 12.58
CA PHE A 105 -21.00 -27.08 12.56
C PHE A 105 -20.34 -28.45 12.74
N LEU A 106 -19.26 -28.73 12.01
CA LEU A 106 -18.49 -29.98 12.15
C LEU A 106 -17.93 -30.13 13.56
N GLY A 107 -17.48 -29.04 14.18
CA GLY A 107 -17.05 -28.99 15.57
C GLY A 107 -18.15 -29.39 16.54
N ILE A 108 -19.35 -28.82 16.40
CA ILE A 108 -20.51 -29.15 17.25
C ILE A 108 -20.90 -30.62 17.06
N ALA A 109 -21.02 -31.08 15.82
CA ALA A 109 -21.33 -32.48 15.50
C ALA A 109 -20.32 -33.44 16.14
N THR A 110 -19.05 -33.04 16.19
CA THR A 110 -17.97 -33.80 16.82
C THR A 110 -18.11 -33.82 18.34
N VAL A 111 -18.37 -32.69 18.99
CA VAL A 111 -18.50 -32.60 20.46
C VAL A 111 -19.61 -33.49 20.99
N VAL A 112 -20.76 -33.56 20.29
CA VAL A 112 -21.91 -34.42 20.67
C VAL A 112 -21.52 -35.90 20.79
N GLN A 113 -20.46 -36.32 20.13
CA GLN A 113 -20.04 -37.71 20.04
C GLN A 113 -18.95 -38.08 21.05
N ILE A 114 -18.32 -37.09 21.68
CA ILE A 114 -17.26 -37.32 22.65
C ILE A 114 -17.88 -37.79 23.97
N LYS A 115 -17.57 -39.03 24.39
CA LYS A 115 -18.11 -39.64 25.62
C LYS A 115 -17.71 -38.91 26.92
N GLN A 116 -16.55 -38.24 26.94
CA GLN A 116 -16.02 -37.53 28.11
C GLN A 116 -15.52 -36.11 27.74
N PRO A 117 -16.44 -35.17 27.43
CA PRO A 117 -16.05 -33.85 26.95
C PRO A 117 -15.40 -32.98 28.05
N ASN A 118 -15.65 -33.28 29.33
CA ASN A 118 -15.18 -32.47 30.46
C ASN A 118 -13.65 -32.34 30.53
N ASN A 119 -12.91 -33.39 30.14
CA ASN A 119 -11.44 -33.37 30.14
C ASN A 119 -10.86 -32.48 29.04
N LEU A 120 -11.68 -32.08 28.06
CA LEU A 120 -11.27 -31.26 26.92
C LEU A 120 -11.54 -29.78 27.14
N ILE A 121 -12.32 -29.40 28.17
CA ILE A 121 -12.69 -28.01 28.46
C ILE A 121 -11.44 -27.18 28.73
N GLY A 122 -10.51 -27.66 29.56
CA GLY A 122 -9.27 -26.95 29.88
C GLY A 122 -8.43 -26.61 28.64
N PRO A 123 -8.02 -27.62 27.84
CA PRO A 123 -7.30 -27.39 26.58
C PRO A 123 -8.06 -26.51 25.58
N ALA A 124 -9.37 -26.72 25.42
CA ALA A 124 -10.21 -25.92 24.53
C ALA A 124 -10.25 -24.45 24.97
N LEU A 125 -10.41 -24.18 26.27
CA LEU A 125 -10.38 -22.83 26.82
C LEU A 125 -9.00 -22.18 26.62
N GLY A 126 -7.92 -22.94 26.81
CA GLY A 126 -6.56 -22.47 26.54
C GLY A 126 -6.38 -22.03 25.08
N LEU A 127 -6.81 -22.86 24.12
CA LEU A 127 -6.77 -22.54 22.69
C LEU A 127 -7.68 -21.36 22.33
N PHE A 128 -8.85 -21.25 22.96
CA PHE A 128 -9.74 -20.11 22.79
C PHE A 128 -9.07 -18.81 23.24
N ILE A 129 -8.45 -18.79 24.43
CA ILE A 129 -7.74 -17.62 24.96
C ILE A 129 -6.58 -17.22 24.03
N LEU A 130 -5.83 -18.19 23.50
CA LEU A 130 -4.77 -17.91 22.52
C LEU A 130 -5.33 -17.30 21.23
N GLY A 131 -6.45 -17.83 20.71
CA GLY A 131 -7.15 -17.27 19.56
C GLY A 131 -7.72 -15.87 19.82
N PHE A 132 -8.11 -15.58 21.06
CA PHE A 132 -8.68 -14.30 21.48
C PHE A 132 -7.64 -13.16 21.51
N SER A 133 -6.34 -13.48 21.48
CA SER A 133 -5.25 -12.48 21.48
C SER A 133 -5.36 -11.44 20.36
N ILE A 134 -5.99 -11.80 19.24
CA ILE A 134 -6.25 -10.86 18.13
C ILE A 134 -7.10 -9.66 18.57
N HIS A 135 -8.05 -9.86 19.47
CA HIS A 135 -8.89 -8.78 19.99
C HIS A 135 -8.11 -7.84 20.90
N LEU A 136 -7.17 -8.38 21.68
CA LEU A 136 -6.28 -7.57 22.52
C LEU A 136 -5.39 -6.69 21.66
N VAL A 137 -4.78 -7.24 20.61
CA VAL A 137 -3.96 -6.47 19.66
C VAL A 137 -4.78 -5.39 18.96
N ASN A 138 -5.99 -5.73 18.50
CA ASN A 138 -6.85 -4.79 17.78
C ASN A 138 -7.45 -3.70 18.70
N SER A 139 -7.54 -3.94 20.01
CA SER A 139 -8.03 -2.96 20.99
C SER A 139 -7.01 -1.87 21.34
N ASN A 140 -5.73 -2.09 21.06
CA ASN A 140 -4.65 -1.16 21.39
C ASN A 140 -4.08 -0.53 20.10
N GLN A 141 -4.21 0.80 19.96
CA GLN A 141 -3.79 1.51 18.75
C GLN A 141 -2.31 1.28 18.39
N HIS A 142 -1.43 1.27 19.39
CA HIS A 142 0.00 1.05 19.16
C HIS A 142 0.29 -0.37 18.68
N ALA A 143 -0.28 -1.39 19.33
CA ALA A 143 -0.14 -2.78 18.94
C ALA A 143 -0.76 -3.05 17.55
N LEU A 144 -1.93 -2.48 17.28
CA LEU A 144 -2.59 -2.54 15.97
C LEU A 144 -1.73 -1.91 14.88
N GLY A 145 -1.18 -0.72 15.15
CA GLY A 145 -0.31 -0.02 14.20
C GLY A 145 0.96 -0.81 13.87
N LYS A 146 1.62 -1.37 14.89
CA LYS A 146 2.77 -2.29 14.70
C LYS A 146 2.39 -3.54 13.92
N ARG A 147 1.21 -4.10 14.18
CA ARG A 147 0.69 -5.26 13.43
C ARG A 147 0.50 -4.91 11.96
N TYR A 148 -0.12 -3.77 11.65
CA TYR A 148 -0.30 -3.34 10.25
C TYR A 148 1.02 -3.07 9.54
N GLU A 149 1.97 -2.43 10.22
CA GLU A 149 3.31 -2.22 9.67
C GLU A 149 4.01 -3.55 9.37
N THR A 150 3.99 -4.48 10.33
CA THR A 150 4.56 -5.83 10.17
C THR A 150 3.88 -6.60 9.04
N MET A 151 2.56 -6.49 8.95
CA MET A 151 1.77 -7.12 7.89
C MET A 151 2.12 -6.52 6.53
N GLY A 152 2.21 -5.20 6.41
CA GLY A 152 2.60 -4.53 5.19
C GLY A 152 4.00 -4.91 4.73
N LYS A 153 4.97 -4.99 5.65
CA LYS A 153 6.32 -5.49 5.37
C LYS A 153 6.31 -6.96 4.89
N TYR A 154 5.49 -7.80 5.51
CA TYR A 154 5.32 -9.19 5.07
C TYR A 154 4.70 -9.27 3.67
N VAL A 155 3.65 -8.50 3.42
CA VAL A 155 2.99 -8.41 2.11
C VAL A 155 3.98 -7.94 1.05
N PHE A 156 4.82 -6.94 1.35
CA PHE A 156 5.86 -6.47 0.43
C PHE A 156 6.81 -7.60 0.01
N LYS A 157 7.29 -8.40 0.97
CA LYS A 157 8.25 -9.49 0.73
C LYS A 157 7.66 -10.67 -0.03
N THR A 158 6.33 -10.77 -0.12
CA THR A 158 5.64 -11.97 -0.61
C THR A 158 4.77 -11.67 -1.82
N TYR A 159 3.73 -10.85 -1.65
CA TYR A 159 2.78 -10.44 -2.70
C TYR A 159 3.22 -9.19 -3.45
N TRP A 160 4.05 -8.36 -2.81
CA TRP A 160 4.51 -7.05 -3.27
C TRP A 160 3.42 -5.97 -3.33
N ILE A 161 2.27 -6.25 -3.94
CA ILE A 161 1.20 -5.28 -4.23
C ILE A 161 0.45 -4.81 -2.97
N ASN A 162 0.13 -3.51 -2.92
CA ASN A 162 -0.62 -2.83 -1.86
C ASN A 162 0.00 -2.93 -0.45
N ALA A 163 1.28 -3.30 -0.36
CA ALA A 163 2.00 -3.36 0.91
C ALA A 163 2.09 -1.99 1.59
N LEU A 164 2.29 -0.93 0.80
CA LEU A 164 2.49 0.42 1.30
C LEU A 164 1.29 0.92 2.11
N GLU A 165 0.06 0.64 1.67
CA GLU A 165 -1.14 1.11 2.36
C GLU A 165 -1.20 0.59 3.80
N LEU A 166 -0.79 -0.66 4.03
CA LEU A 166 -0.72 -1.26 5.36
C LEU A 166 0.40 -0.63 6.20
N ILE A 167 1.58 -0.39 5.61
CA ILE A 167 2.70 0.28 6.29
C ILE A 167 2.29 1.69 6.72
N GLN A 168 1.72 2.46 5.79
CA GLN A 168 1.29 3.83 6.02
C GLN A 168 0.18 3.91 7.08
N ALA A 169 -0.83 3.02 7.00
CA ALA A 169 -1.87 2.93 8.02
C ALA A 169 -1.28 2.57 9.39
N GLY A 170 -0.33 1.63 9.42
CA GLY A 170 0.37 1.20 10.62
C GLY A 170 1.14 2.34 11.30
N ILE A 171 1.88 3.15 10.54
CA ILE A 171 2.65 4.28 11.07
C ILE A 171 1.73 5.42 11.53
N LYS A 172 0.66 5.71 10.76
CA LYS A 172 -0.27 6.80 11.08
C LYS A 172 -1.11 6.53 12.34
N ILE A 173 -1.61 5.30 12.52
CA ILE A 173 -2.47 4.93 13.66
C ILE A 173 -1.73 5.02 15.00
N GLN A 174 -0.42 4.78 15.02
CA GLN A 174 0.37 4.81 16.26
C GLN A 174 0.46 6.22 16.89
N SER A 175 0.05 7.28 16.19
CA SER A 175 0.05 8.67 16.70
C SER A 175 1.40 9.09 17.31
N LEU A 176 2.49 8.62 16.70
CA LEU A 176 3.85 8.83 17.18
C LEU A 176 4.31 10.28 16.98
N ARG A 177 5.36 10.68 17.72
CA ARG A 177 6.03 11.97 17.49
C ARG A 177 6.71 11.99 16.12
N ALA A 178 6.96 13.19 15.61
CA ALA A 178 7.46 13.35 14.24
C ALA A 178 8.79 12.60 13.98
N GLU A 179 9.70 12.62 14.95
CA GLU A 179 10.99 11.91 14.90
C GLU A 179 10.84 10.39 14.96
N GLU A 180 9.88 9.90 15.74
CA GLU A 180 9.60 8.46 15.86
C GLU A 180 8.97 7.93 14.57
N GLN A 181 8.08 8.71 13.94
CA GLN A 181 7.54 8.36 12.62
C GLN A 181 8.62 8.37 11.53
N ASP A 182 9.54 9.34 11.56
CA ASP A 182 10.70 9.38 10.64
C ASP A 182 11.53 8.09 10.76
N LEU A 183 11.79 7.64 11.99
CA LEU A 183 12.52 6.41 12.24
C LEU A 183 11.77 5.18 11.74
N GLN A 184 10.44 5.13 11.87
CA GLN A 184 9.64 4.01 11.35
C GLN A 184 9.66 3.94 9.83
N TRP A 185 9.51 5.07 9.14
CA TRP A 185 9.62 5.12 7.68
C TRP A 185 11.00 4.63 7.21
N LYS A 186 12.07 5.14 7.83
CA LYS A 186 13.45 4.74 7.53
C LYS A 186 13.71 3.27 7.84
N GLY A 187 13.18 2.77 8.95
CA GLY A 187 13.26 1.37 9.33
C GLY A 187 12.58 0.46 8.31
N ALA A 188 11.40 0.85 7.83
CA ALA A 188 10.70 0.12 6.77
C ALA A 188 11.49 0.12 5.45
N LEU A 189 12.04 1.27 5.03
CA LEU A 189 12.89 1.35 3.84
C LEU A 189 14.11 0.43 3.96
N ALA A 190 14.86 0.53 5.06
CA ALA A 190 16.06 -0.28 5.27
C ALA A 190 15.77 -1.79 5.27
N GLU A 191 14.66 -2.19 5.89
CA GLU A 191 14.24 -3.60 5.96
C GLU A 191 13.80 -4.14 4.59
N LEU A 192 13.12 -3.33 3.78
CA LEU A 192 12.51 -3.76 2.52
C LEU A 192 13.44 -3.59 1.31
N LYS A 193 14.47 -2.74 1.39
CA LYS A 193 15.44 -2.51 0.31
C LYS A 193 16.04 -3.80 -0.30
N PRO A 194 16.42 -4.84 0.48
CA PRO A 194 16.96 -6.07 -0.10
C PRO A 194 15.98 -6.87 -0.96
N TYR A 195 14.68 -6.60 -0.81
CA TYR A 195 13.59 -7.26 -1.55
C TYR A 195 13.11 -6.40 -2.74
N ALA A 196 13.61 -5.17 -2.87
CA ALA A 196 13.20 -4.25 -3.91
C ALA A 196 13.95 -4.52 -5.22
N ILE A 197 13.26 -4.38 -6.35
CA ILE A 197 13.84 -4.64 -7.68
C ILE A 197 14.16 -3.33 -8.40
N TRP A 198 15.44 -3.10 -8.63
CA TRP A 198 15.91 -1.89 -9.31
C TRP A 198 15.26 -1.72 -10.70
N GLY A 199 14.77 -0.51 -10.99
CA GLY A 199 14.14 -0.15 -12.25
C GLY A 199 12.71 -0.69 -12.49
N ASN A 200 12.18 -1.55 -11.62
CA ASN A 200 10.86 -2.17 -11.82
C ASN A 200 10.10 -2.42 -10.51
N ASP A 201 10.17 -1.49 -9.56
CA ASP A 201 9.51 -1.62 -8.25
C ASP A 201 8.73 -0.35 -7.87
N VAL A 202 7.50 -0.28 -8.36
CA VAL A 202 6.58 0.83 -8.12
C VAL A 202 6.20 0.95 -6.63
N GLU A 203 6.04 -0.16 -5.91
CA GLU A 203 5.64 -0.13 -4.48
C GLU A 203 6.78 0.40 -3.60
N TYR A 204 8.03 -0.03 -3.86
CA TYR A 204 9.19 0.52 -3.16
C TYR A 204 9.45 1.98 -3.53
N ALA A 205 9.31 2.33 -4.81
CA ALA A 205 9.37 3.72 -5.26
C ALA A 205 8.33 4.59 -4.53
N GLU A 206 7.13 4.07 -4.30
CA GLU A 206 6.08 4.80 -3.59
C GLU A 206 6.36 4.89 -2.08
N LEU A 207 6.93 3.87 -1.46
CA LEU A 207 7.42 3.93 -0.07
C LEU A 207 8.50 5.03 0.10
N LEU A 208 9.41 5.14 -0.87
CA LEU A 208 10.39 6.22 -0.94
C LEU A 208 9.71 7.59 -1.11
N ASN A 209 8.69 7.69 -1.98
CA ASN A 209 7.93 8.94 -2.16
C ASN A 209 7.23 9.37 -0.87
N GLU A 210 6.56 8.46 -0.17
CA GLU A 210 5.88 8.76 1.10
C GLU A 210 6.88 9.20 2.17
N THR A 211 8.05 8.54 2.24
CA THR A 211 9.14 8.96 3.15
C THR A 211 9.67 10.35 2.76
N GLY A 212 9.90 10.61 1.48
CA GLY A 212 10.33 11.90 0.95
C GLY A 212 9.35 13.02 1.28
N PHE A 213 8.05 12.82 1.02
CA PHE A 213 7.01 13.78 1.37
C PHE A 213 6.92 14.02 2.88
N TYR A 214 7.13 12.99 3.69
CA TYR A 214 7.16 13.13 5.14
C TYR A 214 8.35 14.00 5.60
N SER A 215 9.56 13.72 5.10
CA SER A 215 10.76 14.51 5.36
C SER A 215 10.62 15.97 4.90
N GLU A 216 10.02 16.18 3.73
CA GLU A 216 9.80 17.51 3.16
C GLU A 216 8.74 18.30 3.94
N ARG A 217 7.54 17.72 4.13
CA ARG A 217 6.36 18.46 4.58
C ARG A 217 6.33 18.60 6.09
N THR A 218 6.73 17.56 6.81
CA THR A 218 6.72 17.51 8.28
C THR A 218 8.03 18.00 8.87
N LEU A 219 9.16 17.47 8.38
CA LEU A 219 10.48 17.74 8.98
C LEU A 219 11.22 18.92 8.36
N LYS A 220 10.77 19.43 7.20
CA LYS A 220 11.44 20.49 6.42
C LYS A 220 12.88 20.14 6.04
N LYS A 221 13.19 18.86 5.88
CA LYS A 221 14.51 18.35 5.48
C LYS A 221 14.57 18.15 3.96
N PHE A 222 14.69 19.25 3.22
CA PHE A 222 14.56 19.25 1.75
C PHE A 222 15.65 18.43 1.04
N GLU A 223 16.91 18.45 1.50
CA GLU A 223 18.00 17.65 0.91
C GLU A 223 17.77 16.14 1.08
N GLU A 224 17.30 15.74 2.26
CA GLU A 224 16.95 14.34 2.55
C GLU A 224 15.76 13.89 1.71
N ALA A 225 14.71 14.72 1.63
CA ALA A 225 13.55 14.45 0.78
C ALA A 225 13.94 14.33 -0.71
N LYS A 226 14.78 15.24 -1.22
CA LYS A 226 15.32 15.17 -2.58
C LYS A 226 16.06 13.86 -2.85
N THR A 227 16.83 13.38 -1.86
CA THR A 227 17.52 12.08 -1.96
C THR A 227 16.52 10.94 -2.11
N TYR A 228 15.46 10.91 -1.30
CA TYR A 228 14.42 9.87 -1.41
C TYR A 228 13.67 9.91 -2.73
N PHE A 229 13.28 11.09 -3.23
CA PHE A 229 12.61 11.17 -4.53
C PHE A 229 13.54 10.79 -5.68
N THR A 230 14.83 11.11 -5.60
CA THR A 230 15.83 10.69 -6.59
C THR A 230 16.00 9.17 -6.56
N GLU A 231 16.09 8.57 -5.37
CA GLU A 231 16.13 7.11 -5.22
C GLU A 231 14.84 6.46 -5.75
N ALA A 232 13.68 7.07 -5.52
CA ALA A 232 12.40 6.56 -6.05
C ALA A 232 12.41 6.44 -7.58
N LEU A 233 13.03 7.41 -8.28
CA LEU A 233 13.19 7.36 -9.74
C LEU A 233 14.11 6.23 -10.22
N SER A 234 14.96 5.67 -9.36
CA SER A 234 15.76 4.49 -9.70
C SER A 234 14.96 3.18 -9.65
N TYR A 235 13.80 3.18 -8.99
CA TYR A 235 12.88 2.03 -8.92
C TYR A 235 11.65 2.21 -9.83
N ASP A 236 11.18 3.44 -10.01
CA ASP A 236 10.17 3.82 -11.03
C ASP A 236 10.55 5.16 -11.69
N SER A 237 11.22 5.07 -12.84
CA SER A 237 11.67 6.23 -13.62
C SER A 237 10.52 7.14 -14.09
N GLN A 238 9.28 6.66 -14.06
CA GLN A 238 8.08 7.40 -14.45
C GLN A 238 7.22 7.79 -13.23
N SER A 239 7.77 7.74 -12.01
CA SER A 239 7.04 8.16 -10.81
C SER A 239 6.72 9.65 -10.85
N LYS A 240 5.49 9.98 -11.27
CA LYS A 240 4.98 11.36 -11.32
C LYS A 240 5.03 12.03 -9.95
N ARG A 241 4.85 11.25 -8.88
CA ARG A 241 4.93 11.72 -7.49
C ARG A 241 6.34 12.12 -7.10
N ALA A 242 7.35 11.34 -7.50
CA ALA A 242 8.76 11.70 -7.30
C ALA A 242 9.09 13.02 -8.01
N TYR A 243 8.64 13.23 -9.26
CA TYR A 243 8.85 14.48 -9.99
C TYR A 243 8.19 15.69 -9.33
N ILE A 244 7.00 15.53 -8.73
CA ILE A 244 6.40 16.59 -7.92
C ILE A 244 7.30 16.91 -6.72
N GLY A 245 7.68 15.89 -5.94
CA GLY A 245 8.52 16.07 -4.75
C GLY A 245 9.88 16.72 -5.06
N LEU A 246 10.52 16.32 -6.16
CA LEU A 246 11.76 16.94 -6.65
C LEU A 246 11.55 18.40 -7.05
N THR A 247 10.46 18.71 -7.74
CA THR A 247 10.13 20.10 -8.12
C THR A 247 9.95 20.94 -6.86
N GLU A 248 9.16 20.47 -5.88
CA GLU A 248 8.90 21.17 -4.62
C GLU A 248 10.20 21.36 -3.82
N CYS A 249 11.01 20.32 -3.64
CA CYS A 249 12.30 20.40 -2.94
C CYS A 249 13.28 21.37 -3.61
N CYS A 250 13.43 21.30 -4.94
CA CYS A 250 14.33 22.20 -5.66
C CYS A 250 13.90 23.66 -5.54
N LEU A 251 12.61 23.98 -5.53
CA LEU A 251 12.12 25.33 -5.29
C LEU A 251 12.46 25.82 -3.87
N GLN A 252 12.25 24.97 -2.85
CA GLN A 252 12.58 25.32 -1.45
C GLN A 252 14.09 25.53 -1.23
N MET A 253 14.92 24.91 -2.06
CA MET A 253 16.39 24.99 -2.00
C MET A 253 16.98 26.02 -2.97
N ASP A 254 16.15 26.87 -3.59
CA ASP A 254 16.56 27.88 -4.59
C ASP A 254 17.23 27.30 -5.86
N GLN A 255 17.04 26.01 -6.14
CA GLN A 255 17.54 25.29 -7.32
C GLN A 255 16.55 25.42 -8.49
N ARG A 256 16.29 26.66 -8.90
CA ARG A 256 15.16 27.01 -9.79
C ARG A 256 15.25 26.37 -11.18
N GLN A 257 16.46 26.28 -11.72
CA GLN A 257 16.70 25.64 -13.03
C GLN A 257 16.41 24.12 -13.00
N GLU A 258 16.75 23.44 -11.90
CA GLU A 258 16.40 22.02 -11.73
C GLU A 258 14.89 21.83 -11.55
N ALA A 259 14.24 22.68 -10.74
CA ALA A 259 12.79 22.65 -10.57
C ALA A 259 12.06 22.84 -11.91
N TYR A 260 12.55 23.75 -12.76
CA TYR A 260 12.01 23.95 -14.09
C TYR A 260 12.16 22.71 -14.98
N ARG A 261 13.31 22.04 -14.93
CA ARG A 261 13.53 20.78 -15.67
C ARG A 261 12.55 19.69 -15.24
N TYR A 262 12.33 19.50 -13.93
CA TYR A 262 11.38 18.50 -13.44
C TYR A 262 9.93 18.85 -13.77
N SER A 263 9.54 20.12 -13.68
CA SER A 263 8.17 20.54 -14.03
C SER A 263 7.86 20.38 -15.51
N LYS A 264 8.85 20.42 -16.43
CA LYS A 264 8.64 20.08 -17.86
C LYS A 264 8.13 18.65 -18.04
N LYS A 265 8.66 17.69 -17.27
CA LYS A 265 8.17 16.30 -17.29
C LYS A 265 6.74 16.16 -16.79
N LEU A 266 6.37 16.91 -15.76
CA LEU A 266 4.99 16.94 -15.26
C LEU A 266 4.02 17.48 -16.32
N LEU A 267 4.44 18.50 -17.08
CA LEU A 267 3.67 19.06 -18.19
C LEU A 267 3.52 18.06 -19.35
N GLU A 268 4.59 17.37 -19.75
CA GLU A 268 4.53 16.29 -20.76
C GLU A 268 3.47 15.22 -20.40
N TRP A 269 3.33 14.90 -19.11
CA TRP A 269 2.37 13.91 -18.61
C TRP A 269 1.00 14.48 -18.24
N ASN A 270 0.77 15.79 -18.39
CA ASN A 270 -0.44 16.48 -17.94
C ASN A 270 -0.80 16.19 -16.47
N TYR A 271 0.20 16.09 -15.58
CA TYR A 271 0.01 15.68 -14.19
C TYR A 271 0.24 16.84 -13.21
N PRO A 272 -0.61 17.03 -12.17
CA PRO A 272 -1.80 16.22 -11.82
C PRO A 272 -3.00 16.38 -12.76
N SER A 273 -3.07 17.52 -13.45
CA SER A 273 -4.00 17.79 -14.54
C SER A 273 -3.35 18.76 -15.52
N THR A 274 -3.87 18.90 -16.74
CA THR A 274 -3.33 19.85 -17.73
C THR A 274 -3.20 21.26 -17.15
N SER A 275 -4.27 21.82 -16.57
CA SER A 275 -4.24 23.16 -15.95
C SER A 275 -3.24 23.26 -14.79
N LYS A 276 -3.20 22.28 -13.89
CA LYS A 276 -2.27 22.31 -12.73
C LYS A 276 -0.81 22.17 -13.18
N SER A 277 -0.53 21.28 -14.13
CA SER A 277 0.81 21.08 -14.67
C SER A 277 1.33 22.34 -15.37
N LEU A 278 0.47 23.05 -16.11
CA LEU A 278 0.78 24.36 -16.70
C LEU A 278 1.10 25.40 -15.64
N LEU A 279 0.30 25.51 -14.57
CA LEU A 279 0.57 26.46 -13.48
C LEU A 279 1.90 26.20 -12.78
N ILE A 280 2.19 24.94 -12.45
CA ILE A 280 3.48 24.54 -11.85
C ILE A 280 4.62 24.94 -12.80
N ASN A 281 4.47 24.65 -14.10
CA ASN A 281 5.50 24.96 -15.09
C ASN A 281 5.70 26.48 -15.27
N ILE A 282 4.62 27.27 -15.32
CA ILE A 282 4.66 28.74 -15.35
C ILE A 282 5.42 29.28 -14.13
N GLN A 283 5.08 28.81 -12.93
CA GLN A 283 5.76 29.23 -11.71
C GLN A 283 7.25 28.92 -11.80
N CYS A 284 7.63 27.68 -12.13
CA CYS A 284 9.03 27.30 -12.24
C CYS A 284 9.78 28.08 -13.33
N ALA A 285 9.15 28.35 -14.48
CA ALA A 285 9.73 29.14 -15.57
C ALA A 285 10.03 30.58 -15.12
N LEU A 286 9.07 31.22 -14.43
CA LEU A 286 9.25 32.58 -13.89
C LEU A 286 10.38 32.61 -12.84
N GLU A 287 10.42 31.63 -11.95
CA GLU A 287 11.45 31.51 -10.93
C GLU A 287 12.84 31.27 -11.55
N ALA A 288 12.92 30.43 -12.58
CA ALA A 288 14.14 30.15 -13.35
C ALA A 288 14.57 31.29 -14.29
N LYS A 289 13.74 32.34 -14.44
CA LYS A 289 13.90 33.48 -15.37
C LYS A 289 13.79 33.11 -16.86
N GLU A 290 13.10 32.02 -17.15
CA GLU A 290 12.79 31.55 -18.50
C GLU A 290 11.53 32.26 -19.02
N TYR A 291 11.60 33.58 -19.16
CA TYR A 291 10.44 34.44 -19.41
C TYR A 291 9.77 34.20 -20.76
N THR A 292 10.53 33.76 -21.78
CA THR A 292 10.01 33.38 -23.10
C THR A 292 9.11 32.16 -23.01
N ASP A 293 9.57 31.12 -22.30
CA ASP A 293 8.80 29.90 -22.08
C ASP A 293 7.58 30.21 -21.20
N ALA A 294 7.76 31.01 -20.14
CA ALA A 294 6.68 31.44 -19.27
C ALA A 294 5.54 32.12 -20.05
N LEU A 295 5.86 33.01 -21.01
CA LEU A 295 4.87 33.68 -21.86
C LEU A 295 4.10 32.68 -22.74
N GLN A 296 4.78 31.72 -23.35
CA GLN A 296 4.12 30.69 -24.15
C GLN A 296 3.19 29.81 -23.30
N LEU A 297 3.60 29.50 -22.08
CA LEU A 297 2.83 28.69 -21.14
C LEU A 297 1.61 29.45 -20.62
N THR A 298 1.71 30.73 -20.29
CA THR A 298 0.56 31.55 -19.87
C THR A 298 -0.47 31.67 -20.99
N GLN A 299 -0.05 31.90 -22.23
CA GLN A 299 -0.93 31.90 -23.40
C GLN A 299 -1.66 30.56 -23.56
N THR A 300 -0.95 29.45 -23.39
CA THR A 300 -1.52 28.10 -23.48
C THR A 300 -2.53 27.86 -22.35
N TYR A 301 -2.22 28.27 -21.13
CA TYR A 301 -3.12 28.16 -19.98
C TYR A 301 -4.38 29.01 -20.14
N LEU A 302 -4.27 30.26 -20.63
CA LEU A 302 -5.40 31.16 -20.82
C LEU A 302 -6.35 30.74 -21.94
N LYS A 303 -5.88 29.94 -22.92
CA LYS A 303 -6.78 29.27 -23.89
C LYS A 303 -7.73 28.30 -23.19
N LEU A 304 -7.26 27.61 -22.15
CA LEU A 304 -8.06 26.66 -21.37
C LEU A 304 -8.87 27.37 -20.28
N ASN A 305 -8.32 28.44 -19.68
CA ASN A 305 -8.94 29.17 -18.58
C ASN A 305 -8.97 30.69 -18.87
N PRO A 306 -9.82 31.16 -19.82
CA PRO A 306 -9.78 32.55 -20.26
C PRO A 306 -10.08 33.58 -19.18
N GLN A 307 -10.80 33.19 -18.13
CA GLN A 307 -11.25 34.10 -17.07
C GLN A 307 -10.23 34.29 -15.94
N ASP A 308 -9.07 33.61 -15.99
CA ASP A 308 -8.04 33.72 -14.97
C ASP A 308 -7.32 35.08 -15.04
N LYS A 309 -7.77 36.01 -14.18
CA LYS A 309 -7.24 37.38 -14.10
C LYS A 309 -5.78 37.40 -13.62
N PHE A 310 -5.39 36.46 -12.76
CA PHE A 310 -4.04 36.39 -12.21
C PHE A 310 -3.05 36.06 -13.31
N ILE A 311 -3.28 34.98 -14.06
CA ILE A 311 -2.40 34.58 -15.17
C ILE A 311 -2.43 35.62 -16.30
N ARG A 312 -3.57 36.26 -16.58
CA ARG A 312 -3.65 37.36 -17.55
C ARG A 312 -2.78 38.56 -17.15
N THR A 313 -2.68 38.84 -15.85
CA THR A 313 -1.81 39.91 -15.35
C THR A 313 -0.34 39.56 -15.57
N ILE A 314 0.05 38.30 -15.33
CA ILE A 314 1.41 37.81 -15.59
C ILE A 314 1.73 37.92 -17.09
N GLU A 315 0.84 37.45 -17.96
CA GLU A 315 0.99 37.52 -19.42
C GLU A 315 1.20 38.96 -19.90
N ASN A 316 0.35 39.90 -19.50
CA ASN A 316 0.47 41.31 -19.88
C ASN A 316 1.80 41.93 -19.44
N ARG A 317 2.28 41.58 -18.24
CA ARG A 317 3.56 42.08 -17.72
C ARG A 317 4.75 41.48 -18.47
N LEU A 318 4.67 40.21 -18.86
CA LEU A 318 5.68 39.57 -19.72
C LEU A 318 5.73 40.22 -21.11
N ILE A 319 4.58 40.53 -21.72
CA ILE A 319 4.49 41.19 -23.03
C ILE A 319 5.07 42.61 -22.98
N ASN A 320 4.68 43.39 -21.97
CA ASN A 320 5.09 44.79 -21.83
C ASN A 320 6.49 44.97 -21.22
N GLN A 321 7.16 43.87 -20.85
CA GLN A 321 8.44 43.87 -20.11
C GLN A 321 8.38 44.68 -18.80
N ASP A 322 7.21 44.73 -18.16
CA ASP A 322 6.96 45.58 -17.00
C ASP A 322 7.23 44.85 -15.67
N GLY A 323 8.38 45.16 -15.06
CA GLY A 323 8.78 44.64 -13.76
C GLY A 323 8.90 43.11 -13.74
N VAL A 324 9.35 42.51 -14.84
CA VAL A 324 9.40 41.05 -15.07
C VAL A 324 10.12 40.30 -13.93
N ASP A 325 11.19 40.88 -13.39
CA ASP A 325 11.95 40.27 -12.28
C ASP A 325 11.14 40.12 -10.97
N SER A 326 10.08 40.89 -10.79
CA SER A 326 9.20 40.77 -9.62
C SER A 326 8.16 39.64 -9.78
N LEU A 327 7.94 39.14 -11.01
CA LEU A 327 6.93 38.10 -11.28
C LEU A 327 7.26 36.79 -10.56
N LYS A 328 8.54 36.48 -10.35
CA LYS A 328 9.00 35.28 -9.61
C LYS A 328 8.48 35.21 -8.17
N HIS A 329 8.04 36.34 -7.60
CA HIS A 329 7.52 36.39 -6.23
C HIS A 329 5.98 36.35 -6.16
N LEU A 330 5.27 36.45 -7.28
CA LEU A 330 3.80 36.53 -7.29
C LEU A 330 3.14 35.23 -6.80
N PHE A 331 3.66 34.07 -7.18
CA PHE A 331 3.12 32.78 -6.76
C PHE A 331 3.31 32.51 -5.26
N ALA A 332 4.35 33.08 -4.63
CA ALA A 332 4.56 33.00 -3.19
C ALA A 332 3.55 33.86 -2.39
N GLN A 333 2.94 34.85 -3.02
CA GLN A 333 2.01 35.80 -2.41
C GLN A 333 0.53 35.46 -2.70
N SER A 334 0.26 34.52 -3.61
CA SER A 334 -1.10 34.08 -3.92
C SER A 334 -1.65 33.25 -2.75
N PRO A 335 -2.90 33.49 -2.29
CA PRO A 335 -3.52 32.61 -1.31
C PRO A 335 -3.55 31.18 -1.86
N LYS A 336 -3.08 30.24 -1.05
CA LYS A 336 -3.20 28.81 -1.32
C LYS A 336 -4.66 28.42 -1.02
N ASP A 337 -5.49 28.39 -2.05
CA ASP A 337 -6.85 27.85 -1.99
C ASP A 337 -6.84 26.32 -1.91
#